data_AF-A0A183MY17-F1
#
_entry.id   AF-A0A183MY17-F1
#
_cell.length_a   1.000
_cell.length_b   1.000
_cell.length_c   1.000
_cell.angle_alpha   90.00
_cell.angle_beta   90.00
_cell.angle_gamma   90.00
#
_symmetry.space_group_name_H-M   'P 1'
#
loop_
_entity.id
_entity.type
_entity.pdbx_description
1 polymer ?
#
loop_
_entity_poly.entity_id
_entity_poly.type
_entity_poly.pdbx_seq_one_letter_code
_entity_poly.pdbx_strand_id
1 'polypeptide(L)'
;MQGPYDDERAQWVLTLHRQACVSEMLVNFLESCIENNDYPKRFWKALRRNHIHPNAKTLKRHALNYIDGIKSRKVELNRNISLRSHALFELSLDERKQFEDYVTNVTEKQSQKAKRKHLETLQHVDVIMKFPEHP
;
A
#
# COMPACT_ATOMS: atom_id res chain seq x y z
N MET A 1 -8.62 -22.35 26.28
CA MET A 1 -8.67 -22.50 24.82
C MET A 1 -7.62 -21.58 24.24
N GLN A 2 -6.43 -22.11 23.97
CA GLN A 2 -5.38 -21.42 23.20
C GLN A 2 -5.77 -21.48 21.72
N GLY A 3 -5.68 -20.38 20.99
CA GLY A 3 -6.00 -20.36 19.55
C GLY A 3 -4.93 -21.08 18.73
N PRO A 4 -5.25 -21.62 17.54
CA PRO A 4 -4.34 -22.46 16.75
C PRO A 4 -3.13 -21.71 16.12
N TYR A 5 -2.87 -20.46 16.51
CA TYR A 5 -1.87 -19.59 15.88
C TYR A 5 -0.97 -18.85 16.89
N ASP A 6 -0.68 -19.48 18.03
CA ASP A 6 0.32 -18.98 19.00
C ASP A 6 1.77 -19.31 18.59
N ASP A 7 1.98 -19.92 17.42
CA ASP A 7 3.31 -20.10 16.85
C ASP A 7 3.84 -18.76 16.30
N GLU A 8 4.87 -18.22 16.96
CA GLU A 8 5.57 -17.00 16.56
C GLU A 8 5.95 -17.01 15.07
N ARG A 9 6.27 -18.17 14.49
CA ARG A 9 6.64 -18.32 13.08
C ARG A 9 5.46 -18.01 12.15
N ALA A 10 4.27 -18.53 12.45
CA ALA A 10 3.05 -18.26 11.70
C ALA A 10 2.65 -16.78 11.79
N GLN A 11 2.89 -16.15 12.95
CA GLN A 11 2.62 -14.74 13.17
C GLN A 11 3.55 -13.82 12.35
N TRP A 12 4.82 -14.22 12.18
CA TRP A 12 5.76 -13.54 11.29
C TRP A 12 5.33 -13.62 9.82
N VAL A 13 4.95 -14.80 9.34
CA VAL A 13 4.49 -14.99 7.95
C VAL A 13 3.22 -14.17 7.70
N LEU A 14 2.26 -14.22 8.61
CA LEU A 14 1.04 -13.40 8.55
C LEU A 14 1.36 -11.89 8.46
N THR A 15 2.34 -11.43 9.24
CA THR A 15 2.76 -10.01 9.23
C THR A 15 3.34 -9.61 7.86
N LEU A 16 4.14 -10.47 7.25
CA LEU A 16 4.70 -10.23 5.93
C LEU A 16 3.60 -10.18 4.85
N HIS A 17 2.64 -11.10 4.88
CA HIS A 17 1.49 -11.09 3.97
C HIS A 17 0.64 -9.82 4.13
N ARG A 18 0.39 -9.38 5.37
CA ARG A 18 -0.30 -8.11 5.65
C ARG A 18 0.42 -6.92 5.02
N GLN A 19 1.74 -6.84 5.18
CA GLN A 19 2.54 -5.75 4.61
C GLN A 19 2.54 -5.79 3.08
N ALA A 20 2.66 -6.98 2.48
CA ALA A 20 2.62 -7.13 1.02
C ALA A 20 1.27 -6.71 0.43
N CYS A 21 0.16 -7.14 1.06
CA CYS A 21 -1.19 -6.78 0.65
C CYS A 21 -1.46 -5.27 0.74
N VAL A 22 -1.09 -4.64 1.86
CA VAL A 22 -1.24 -3.17 2.02
C VAL A 22 -0.38 -2.42 1.00
N SER A 23 0.82 -2.92 0.68
CA SER A 23 1.70 -2.33 -0.32
C SER A 23 1.06 -2.36 -1.71
N GLU A 24 0.45 -3.48 -2.10
CA GLU A 24 -0.27 -3.63 -3.36
C GLU A 24 -1.50 -2.72 -3.45
N MET A 25 -2.32 -2.69 -2.41
CA MET A 25 -3.46 -1.77 -2.33
C MET A 25 -3.01 -0.31 -2.47
N LEU A 26 -1.90 0.07 -1.84
CA LEU A 26 -1.39 1.43 -1.88
C LEU A 26 -0.85 1.80 -3.27
N VAL A 27 -0.23 0.86 -3.98
CA VAL A 27 0.17 1.06 -5.38
C VAL A 27 -1.07 1.33 -6.24
N ASN A 28 -2.07 0.45 -6.19
CA ASN A 28 -3.30 0.60 -6.97
C ASN A 28 -4.03 1.91 -6.64
N PHE A 29 -4.06 2.28 -5.36
CA PHE A 29 -4.63 3.55 -4.92
C PHE A 29 -3.88 4.75 -5.51
N LEU A 30 -2.54 4.75 -5.50
CA LEU A 30 -1.74 5.84 -6.04
C LEU A 30 -1.77 5.89 -7.58
N GLU A 31 -1.89 4.75 -8.26
CA GLU A 31 -2.11 4.69 -9.70
C GLU A 31 -3.45 5.35 -10.06
N SER A 32 -4.52 5.03 -9.32
CA SER A 32 -5.82 5.70 -9.47
C SER A 32 -5.77 7.21 -9.13
N CYS A 33 -4.97 7.62 -8.15
CA CYS A 33 -4.72 9.05 -7.85
C CYS A 33 -4.10 9.78 -9.06
N ILE A 34 -3.15 9.13 -9.73
CA ILE A 34 -2.47 9.69 -10.90
C ILE A 34 -3.43 9.81 -12.08
N GLU A 35 -4.27 8.80 -12.32
CA GLU A 35 -5.27 8.79 -13.38
C GLU A 35 -6.31 9.89 -13.20
N ASN A 36 -6.83 10.05 -11.97
CA ASN A 36 -7.87 11.03 -11.66
C ASN A 36 -7.32 12.43 -11.33
N ASN A 37 -6.00 12.60 -11.27
CA ASN A 37 -5.34 13.83 -10.83
C ASN A 37 -5.74 14.27 -9.40
N ASP A 38 -6.03 13.29 -8.54
CA ASP A 38 -6.46 13.45 -7.15
C ASP A 38 -5.39 12.93 -6.20
N TYR A 39 -4.76 13.79 -5.40
CA TYR A 39 -3.62 13.37 -4.58
C TYR A 39 -3.90 13.52 -3.09
N PRO A 40 -3.37 12.60 -2.25
CA PRO A 40 -3.48 12.72 -0.81
C PRO A 40 -2.87 14.03 -0.29
N LYS A 41 -3.53 14.71 0.66
CA LYS A 41 -3.05 15.96 1.30
C LYS A 41 -1.61 15.89 1.81
N ARG A 42 -1.15 14.70 2.21
CA ARG A 42 0.24 14.46 2.64
C ARG A 42 1.27 14.75 1.54
N PHE A 43 0.97 14.51 0.26
CA PHE A 43 1.89 14.75 -0.85
C PHE A 43 2.09 16.24 -1.07
N TRP A 44 1.01 17.01 -1.04
CA TRP A 44 1.06 18.47 -1.05
C TRP A 44 1.93 19.03 0.08
N LYS A 45 1.74 18.53 1.31
CA LYS A 45 2.55 18.93 2.46
C LYS A 45 4.02 18.53 2.30
N ALA A 46 4.30 17.34 1.77
CA ALA A 46 5.67 16.86 1.56
C ALA A 46 6.41 17.73 0.52
N LEU A 47 5.78 18.05 -0.60
CA LEU A 47 6.37 18.93 -1.62
C LEU A 47 6.66 20.33 -1.07
N ARG A 48 5.68 20.95 -0.39
CA ARG A 48 5.88 22.28 0.23
C ARG A 48 7.01 22.30 1.26
N ARG A 49 7.14 21.25 2.07
CA ARG A 49 8.25 21.11 3.04
C ARG A 49 9.62 21.03 2.37
N ASN A 50 9.68 20.53 1.14
CA ASN A 50 10.91 20.48 0.34
C ASN A 50 11.04 21.69 -0.60
N HIS A 51 10.30 22.78 -0.34
CA HIS A 51 10.31 24.00 -1.16
C HIS A 51 9.95 23.78 -2.64
N ILE A 52 9.21 22.72 -2.96
CA ILE A 52 8.70 22.45 -4.31
C ILE A 52 7.26 22.94 -4.39
N HIS A 53 6.96 23.79 -5.38
CA HIS A 53 5.59 24.25 -5.63
C HIS A 53 4.74 23.07 -6.14
N PRO A 54 3.69 22.66 -5.40
CA PRO A 54 2.84 21.55 -5.82
C PRO A 54 2.00 21.93 -7.04
N ASN A 55 2.11 21.15 -8.09
CA ASN A 55 1.28 21.20 -9.29
C ASN A 55 1.08 19.77 -9.81
N ALA A 56 0.24 19.58 -10.83
CA ALA A 56 -0.07 18.24 -11.35
C ALA A 56 1.19 17.43 -11.71
N LYS A 57 2.20 18.08 -12.33
CA LYS A 57 3.45 17.42 -12.74
C LYS A 57 4.30 16.98 -11.55
N THR A 58 4.48 17.84 -10.55
CA THR A 58 5.30 17.55 -9.37
C THR A 58 4.62 16.53 -8.46
N LEU A 59 3.29 16.58 -8.33
CA LEU A 59 2.49 15.60 -7.60
C LEU A 59 2.52 14.22 -8.27
N LYS A 60 2.32 14.16 -9.60
CA LYS A 60 2.45 12.92 -10.37
C LYS A 60 3.85 12.31 -10.21
N ARG A 61 4.89 13.11 -10.36
CA ARG A 61 6.28 12.64 -10.18
C ARG A 61 6.51 12.11 -8.76
N HIS A 62 6.04 12.82 -7.74
CA HIS A 62 6.17 12.39 -6.36
C HIS A 62 5.42 11.07 -6.10
N ALA A 63 4.22 10.93 -6.66
CA ALA A 63 3.43 9.70 -6.56
C ALA A 63 4.13 8.51 -7.25
N LEU A 64 4.65 8.69 -8.45
CA LEU A 64 5.43 7.66 -9.16
C LEU A 64 6.66 7.23 -8.38
N ASN A 65 7.45 8.18 -7.87
CA ASN A 65 8.62 7.85 -7.05
C ASN A 65 8.22 7.08 -5.78
N TYR A 66 7.08 7.42 -5.18
CA TYR A 66 6.56 6.70 -4.02
C TYR A 66 6.11 5.28 -4.39
N ILE A 67 5.46 5.10 -5.54
CA ILE A 67 5.09 3.79 -6.09
C ILE A 67 6.34 2.94 -6.31
N ASP A 68 7.39 3.48 -6.93
CA ASP A 68 8.63 2.75 -7.20
C ASP A 68 9.27 2.26 -5.89
N GLY A 69 9.31 3.11 -4.86
CA GLY A 69 9.78 2.73 -3.53
C GLY A 69 8.95 1.60 -2.90
N ILE A 70 7.62 1.64 -3.04
CA ILE A 70 6.75 0.55 -2.57
C ILE A 70 7.00 -0.74 -3.37
N LYS A 71 7.09 -0.66 -4.70
CA LYS A 71 7.32 -1.82 -5.59
C LYS A 71 8.65 -2.50 -5.24
N SER A 72 9.71 -1.73 -5.02
CA SER A 72 11.01 -2.25 -4.56
C SER A 72 10.88 -3.00 -3.23
N ARG A 73 10.23 -2.40 -2.22
CA ARG A 73 10.00 -3.05 -0.93
C ARG A 73 9.11 -4.29 -1.02
N LYS A 74 8.13 -4.31 -1.93
CA LYS A 74 7.25 -5.46 -2.17
C LYS A 74 8.05 -6.68 -2.65
N VAL A 75 9.07 -6.49 -3.48
CA VAL A 75 9.97 -7.58 -3.92
C VAL A 75 10.66 -8.24 -2.73
N GLU A 76 11.17 -7.43 -1.79
CA GLU A 76 11.80 -7.93 -0.56
C GLU A 76 10.80 -8.68 0.33
N LEU A 77 9.58 -8.15 0.49
CA LEU A 77 8.51 -8.81 1.25
C LEU A 77 8.14 -10.17 0.65
N ASN A 78 7.98 -10.24 -0.67
CA ASN A 78 7.67 -11.49 -1.36
C ASN A 78 8.80 -12.51 -1.19
N ARG A 79 10.06 -12.08 -1.32
CA ARG A 79 11.21 -12.94 -1.05
C ARG A 79 11.20 -13.47 0.38
N ASN A 80 10.91 -12.63 1.37
CA ASN A 80 10.81 -13.04 2.76
C ASN A 80 9.66 -14.01 3.03
N ILE A 81 8.51 -13.82 2.37
CA ILE A 81 7.39 -14.77 2.42
C ILE A 81 7.84 -16.12 1.86
N SER A 82 8.45 -16.15 0.67
CA SER A 82 8.93 -17.38 0.05
C SER A 82 10.00 -18.10 0.89
N LEU A 83 10.91 -17.37 1.55
CA LEU A 83 11.93 -17.97 2.41
C LEU A 83 11.34 -18.57 3.69
N ARG A 84 10.26 -17.97 4.21
CA ARG A 84 9.65 -18.37 5.48
C ARG A 84 8.43 -19.27 5.32
N SER A 85 7.90 -19.42 4.10
CA SER A 85 6.83 -20.36 3.80
C SER A 85 7.25 -21.80 4.08
N HIS A 86 8.56 -22.08 4.14
CA HIS A 86 9.04 -23.38 4.56
C HIS A 86 8.61 -23.78 5.98
N ALA A 87 8.39 -22.81 6.88
CA ALA A 87 7.84 -23.07 8.21
C ALA A 87 6.41 -23.64 8.15
N LEU A 88 5.68 -23.39 7.06
CA LEU A 88 4.37 -23.97 6.84
C LEU A 88 4.45 -25.44 6.43
N PHE A 89 5.61 -25.96 6.00
CA PHE A 89 5.73 -27.38 5.65
C PHE A 89 5.61 -28.33 6.85
N GLU A 90 5.81 -27.83 8.06
CA GLU A 90 5.60 -28.59 9.31
C GLU A 90 4.10 -28.80 9.61
N LEU A 91 3.22 -27.99 9.00
CA LEU A 91 1.77 -28.12 9.12
C LEU A 91 1.23 -29.19 8.15
N SER A 92 0.15 -29.85 8.56
CA SER A 92 -0.64 -30.71 7.68
C SER A 92 -1.29 -29.91 6.53
N LEU A 93 -1.72 -30.60 5.47
CA LEU A 93 -2.37 -29.94 4.33
C LEU A 93 -3.63 -29.16 4.75
N ASP A 94 -4.42 -29.71 5.67
CA ASP A 94 -5.63 -29.06 6.17
C ASP A 94 -5.30 -27.80 6.99
N GLU A 95 -4.27 -27.86 7.85
CA GLU A 95 -3.82 -26.70 8.64
C GLU A 95 -3.23 -25.60 7.75
N ARG A 96 -2.48 -25.96 6.70
CA ARG A 96 -1.99 -24.97 5.72
C ARG A 96 -3.13 -24.29 5.00
N LYS A 97 -4.14 -25.05 4.57
CA LYS A 97 -5.32 -24.48 3.92
C LYS A 97 -6.08 -23.54 4.85
N GLN A 98 -6.30 -23.94 6.10
CA GLN A 98 -6.92 -23.08 7.11
C GLN A 98 -6.11 -21.79 7.35
N PHE A 99 -4.78 -21.90 7.35
CA PHE A 99 -3.89 -20.74 7.47
C PHE A 99 -3.99 -19.81 6.27
N GLU A 100 -3.97 -20.34 5.04
CA GLU A 100 -4.10 -19.57 3.81
C GLU A 100 -5.45 -18.84 3.74
N ASP A 101 -6.55 -19.52 4.10
CA ASP A 101 -7.89 -18.94 4.19
C ASP A 101 -7.92 -17.80 5.23
N TYR A 102 -7.29 -18.02 6.39
CA TYR A 102 -7.18 -17.01 7.43
C TYR A 102 -6.37 -15.79 6.98
N VAL A 103 -5.21 -16.01 6.35
CA VAL A 103 -4.36 -14.94 5.78
C VAL A 103 -5.15 -14.13 4.77
N THR A 104 -5.88 -14.79 3.86
CA THR A 104 -6.72 -14.13 2.84
C THR A 104 -7.78 -13.24 3.49
N ASN A 105 -8.55 -13.76 4.43
CA ASN A 105 -9.60 -12.99 5.13
C ASN A 105 -9.04 -11.77 5.86
N VAL A 106 -7.93 -11.95 6.58
CA VAL A 106 -7.29 -10.87 7.35
C VAL A 106 -6.70 -9.80 6.44
N THR A 107 -6.00 -10.20 5.38
CA THR A 107 -5.38 -9.27 4.43
C THR A 107 -6.44 -8.47 3.67
N GLU A 108 -7.55 -9.10 3.28
CA GLU A 108 -8.67 -8.41 2.64
C GLU A 108 -9.30 -7.34 3.55
N LYS A 109 -9.63 -7.70 4.80
CA LYS A 109 -10.17 -6.75 5.78
C LYS A 109 -9.22 -5.57 5.99
N GLN A 110 -7.92 -5.83 6.07
CA GLN A 110 -6.91 -4.80 6.26
C GLN A 110 -6.77 -3.90 5.03
N SER A 111 -6.78 -4.48 3.83
CA SER A 111 -6.77 -3.75 2.56
C SER A 111 -7.96 -2.81 2.44
N GLN A 112 -9.17 -3.28 2.72
CA GLN A 112 -10.39 -2.46 2.68
C GLN A 112 -10.34 -1.30 3.69
N LYS A 113 -9.88 -1.56 4.93
CA LYS A 113 -9.72 -0.54 5.96
C LYS A 113 -8.70 0.53 5.54
N ALA A 114 -7.56 0.11 4.99
CA ALA A 114 -6.52 1.02 4.54
C ALA A 114 -6.96 1.84 3.32
N LYS A 115 -7.66 1.23 2.36
CA LYS A 115 -8.26 1.91 1.20
C LYS A 115 -9.21 3.02 1.65
N ARG A 116 -10.14 2.74 2.58
CA ARG A 116 -11.09 3.72 3.12
C ARG A 116 -10.37 4.92 3.73
N LYS A 117 -9.39 4.66 4.61
CA LYS A 117 -8.58 5.72 5.24
C LYS A 117 -7.83 6.57 4.22
N HIS A 118 -7.40 6.00 3.10
CA HIS A 118 -6.70 6.75 2.05
C HIS A 118 -7.64 7.63 1.23
N LEU A 119 -8.83 7.14 0.88
CA LEU A 119 -9.86 7.90 0.17
C LEU A 119 -10.30 9.15 0.93
N GLU A 120 -10.45 9.06 2.25
CA GLU A 120 -10.81 10.19 3.13
C GLU A 120 -9.79 11.35 3.12
N THR A 121 -8.60 11.14 2.56
CA THR A 121 -7.50 12.14 2.58
C THR A 121 -7.21 12.78 1.23
N LEU A 122 -7.98 12.46 0.20
CA LEU A 122 -7.79 12.96 -1.16
C LEU A 122 -8.11 14.45 -1.26
N GLN A 123 -7.33 15.16 -2.08
CA GLN A 123 -7.58 16.53 -2.49
C GLN A 123 -7.41 16.62 -4.01
N HIS A 124 -8.40 17.21 -4.68
CA HIS A 124 -8.36 17.44 -6.12
C HIS A 124 -7.34 18.51 -6.47
N VAL A 125 -6.68 18.36 -7.61
CA VAL A 125 -5.81 19.39 -8.19
C VAL A 125 -6.66 20.25 -9.12
N ASP A 126 -7.01 21.46 -8.69
CA ASP A 126 -7.57 22.45 -9.62
C ASP A 126 -6.50 22.83 -10.64
N VAL A 127 -6.76 22.55 -11.92
CA VAL A 127 -5.95 23.08 -13.01
C VAL A 127 -6.32 24.56 -13.16
N ILE A 128 -5.63 25.44 -12.43
CA ILE A 128 -5.75 26.89 -12.66
C ILE A 128 -5.07 27.19 -14.00
N MET A 129 -5.79 26.99 -15.11
CA MET A 129 -5.49 27.61 -16.38
C MET A 129 -5.89 29.07 -16.31
N LYS A 130 -5.13 29.87 -15.57
CA LYS A 130 -5.12 31.32 -15.77
C LYS A 130 -3.78 31.69 -16.34
N PHE A 131 -3.70 31.67 -17.67
CA PHE A 131 -2.79 32.58 -18.35
C PHE A 131 -3.17 33.99 -17.89
N PRO A 132 -2.21 34.86 -17.54
CA PRO A 132 -2.55 36.25 -17.29
C PRO A 132 -3.07 36.84 -18.61
N GLU A 133 -4.40 36.99 -18.69
CA GLU A 133 -5.04 37.80 -19.71
C GLU A 133 -4.77 39.27 -19.37
N HIS A 134 -3.73 39.79 -20.05
CA HIS A 134 -3.67 41.14 -20.62
C HIS A 134 -3.23 42.33 -19.74
N PRO A 135 -2.72 43.43 -20.38
CA PRO A 135 -2.81 43.79 -21.81
C PRO A 135 -1.62 43.34 -22.67
#